data_AF-A0A7S2JD83-F1
#
_entry.id   AF-A0A7S2JD83-F1
#
_cell.length_a   1.000
_cell.length_b   1.000
_cell.length_c   1.000
_cell.angle_alpha   90.00
_cell.angle_beta   90.00
_cell.angle_gamma   90.00
#
_symmetry.space_group_name_H-M   'P 1'
#
loop_
_entity.id
_entity.type
_entity.pdbx_description
1 polymer ?
#
loop_
_entity_poly.entity_id
_entity_poly.type
_entity_poly.pdbx_seq_one_letter_code
_entity_poly.pdbx_strand_id
1 'polypeptide(L)'
;TELRDPQVCKECAAILAGMRQHVEAAQLYEEAGAYDQAASLYIADKNFEAASPLMSKIHTPKLHLLYAKAKESCGAFREAVVAYERARDLDSVVRVSLECLNEPQRAFQLVRETRLADGARRVAEYCRRQGNVPGAIEFLLLAQSEEDAFNLAERHDEMDTFEAG
;
A
#
# COMPACT_ATOMS: atom_id res chain seq x y z
N THR A 1 22.00 7.96 -37.38
CA THR A 1 20.80 7.44 -36.70
C THR A 1 20.22 8.60 -35.93
N GLU A 2 19.15 9.18 -36.47
CA GLU A 2 18.46 10.35 -35.91
C GLU A 2 18.14 10.08 -34.43
N LEU A 3 18.81 10.78 -33.53
CA LEU A 3 18.46 10.82 -32.12
C LEU A 3 17.09 11.50 -32.06
N ARG A 4 16.03 10.69 -32.02
CA ARG A 4 14.65 11.15 -31.88
C ARG A 4 14.60 12.10 -30.68
N ASP A 5 14.29 13.36 -30.92
CA ASP A 5 14.32 14.39 -29.88
C ASP A 5 13.36 13.97 -28.73
N PRO A 6 13.87 13.83 -27.49
CA PRO A 6 13.03 13.44 -26.34
C PRO A 6 11.81 14.33 -26.16
N GLN A 7 11.89 15.60 -26.56
CA GLN A 7 10.76 16.53 -26.50
C GLN A 7 9.68 16.16 -27.52
N VAL A 8 10.07 15.85 -28.76
CA VAL A 8 9.17 15.41 -29.83
C VAL A 8 8.50 14.08 -29.44
N CYS A 9 9.24 13.15 -28.85
CA CYS A 9 8.67 11.89 -28.33
C CYS A 9 7.57 12.14 -27.29
N LYS A 10 7.79 13.06 -26.34
CA LYS A 10 6.80 13.41 -25.30
C LYS A 10 5.54 14.05 -25.87
N GLU A 11 5.70 14.93 -26.86
CA GLU A 11 4.57 15.59 -27.53
C GLU A 11 3.73 14.59 -28.32
N CYS A 12 4.39 13.71 -29.10
CA CYS A 12 3.71 12.61 -29.78
C CYS A 12 3.01 11.67 -28.79
N ALA A 13 3.67 11.31 -27.69
CA ALA A 13 3.09 10.48 -26.65
C ALA A 13 1.83 11.11 -26.04
N ALA A 14 1.83 12.42 -25.79
CA ALA A 14 0.67 13.11 -25.25
C ALA A 14 -0.53 13.08 -26.20
N ILE A 15 -0.30 13.22 -27.51
CA ILE A 15 -1.35 13.13 -28.54
C ILE A 15 -1.93 11.70 -28.56
N LEU A 16 -1.07 10.67 -28.60
CA LEU A 16 -1.50 9.27 -28.60
C LEU A 16 -2.27 8.90 -27.33
N ALA A 17 -1.85 9.40 -26.16
CA ALA A 17 -2.55 9.22 -24.91
C ALA A 17 -3.97 9.83 -24.96
N GLY A 18 -4.11 11.04 -25.54
CA GLY A 18 -5.41 11.66 -25.78
C GLY A 18 -6.31 10.86 -26.73
N MET A 19 -5.71 10.11 -27.66
CA MET A 19 -6.40 9.19 -28.58
C MET A 19 -6.69 7.81 -27.97
N ARG A 20 -6.40 7.60 -26.68
CA ARG A 20 -6.49 6.31 -25.96
C ARG A 20 -5.58 5.20 -26.50
N GLN A 21 -4.55 5.55 -27.27
CA GLN A 21 -3.49 4.63 -27.69
C GLN A 21 -2.43 4.54 -26.58
N HIS A 22 -2.83 3.94 -25.45
CA HIS A 22 -2.05 3.98 -24.21
C HIS A 22 -0.71 3.24 -24.31
N VAL A 23 -0.65 2.13 -25.06
CA VAL A 23 0.56 1.31 -25.20
C VAL A 23 1.61 2.06 -26.03
N GLU A 24 1.23 2.58 -27.18
CA GLU A 24 2.12 3.33 -28.06
C GLU A 24 2.57 4.65 -27.41
N ALA A 25 1.68 5.33 -26.70
CA ALA A 25 2.03 6.50 -25.91
C ALA A 25 3.05 6.19 -24.82
N ALA A 26 2.86 5.09 -24.09
CA ALA A 26 3.79 4.67 -23.03
C ALA A 26 5.17 4.31 -23.58
N GLN A 27 5.25 3.60 -24.71
CA GLN A 27 6.51 3.29 -25.40
C GLN A 27 7.28 4.56 -25.79
N LEU A 28 6.60 5.56 -26.34
CA LEU A 28 7.24 6.85 -26.65
C LEU A 28 7.73 7.59 -25.40
N TYR A 29 6.99 7.52 -24.30
CA TYR A 29 7.46 8.07 -23.03
C TYR A 29 8.68 7.31 -22.50
N GLU A 30 8.76 5.98 -22.66
CA GLU A 30 9.95 5.21 -22.29
C GLU A 30 11.17 5.60 -23.14
N GLU A 31 11.01 5.71 -24.46
CA GLU A 31 12.05 6.19 -25.38
C GLU A 31 12.55 7.59 -25.00
N ALA A 32 11.66 8.45 -24.52
CA ALA A 32 11.98 9.79 -24.04
C ALA A 32 12.57 9.84 -22.61
N GLY A 33 12.72 8.68 -21.95
CA GLY A 33 13.17 8.58 -20.55
C GLY A 33 12.15 9.05 -19.51
N ALA A 34 10.89 9.25 -19.89
CA ALA A 34 9.80 9.73 -19.05
C ALA A 34 9.03 8.57 -18.39
N TYR A 35 9.73 7.82 -17.54
CA TYR A 35 9.20 6.58 -16.96
C TYR A 35 7.93 6.76 -16.12
N ASP A 36 7.79 7.87 -15.38
CA ASP A 36 6.59 8.15 -14.59
C ASP A 36 5.33 8.26 -15.46
N GLN A 37 5.43 8.88 -16.64
CA GLN A 37 4.32 9.03 -17.57
C GLN A 37 3.97 7.69 -18.24
N ALA A 38 4.99 6.93 -18.66
CA ALA A 38 4.81 5.60 -19.23
C ALA A 38 4.14 4.63 -18.23
N ALA A 39 4.66 4.56 -17.00
CA ALA A 39 4.08 3.71 -15.96
C ALA A 39 2.65 4.12 -15.61
N SER A 40 2.34 5.42 -15.54
CA SER A 40 0.96 5.88 -15.30
C SER A 40 -0.03 5.34 -16.34
N LEU A 41 0.36 5.33 -17.62
CA LEU A 41 -0.46 4.80 -18.71
C LEU A 41 -0.61 3.27 -18.62
N TYR A 42 0.48 2.54 -18.41
CA TYR A 42 0.41 1.08 -18.26
C TYR A 42 -0.41 0.65 -17.05
N ILE A 43 -0.34 1.39 -15.95
CA ILE A 43 -1.17 1.14 -14.75
C ILE A 43 -2.66 1.35 -15.08
N ALA A 44 -2.99 2.43 -15.78
CA ALA A 44 -4.36 2.73 -16.17
C ALA A 44 -4.94 1.64 -17.10
N ASP A 45 -4.11 1.07 -17.96
CA ASP A 45 -4.47 -0.01 -18.89
C ASP A 45 -4.40 -1.41 -18.26
N LYS A 46 -4.04 -1.51 -16.97
CA LYS A 46 -3.77 -2.76 -16.24
C LYS A 46 -2.68 -3.64 -16.89
N ASN A 47 -1.81 -3.05 -17.69
CA ASN A 47 -0.66 -3.72 -18.28
C ASN A 47 0.50 -3.78 -17.25
N PHE A 48 0.34 -4.66 -16.26
CA PHE A 48 1.31 -4.77 -15.17
C PHE A 48 2.64 -5.41 -15.58
N GLU A 49 2.65 -6.20 -16.66
CA GLU A 49 3.88 -6.77 -17.24
C GLU A 49 4.83 -5.66 -17.70
N ALA A 50 4.29 -4.63 -18.38
CA ALA A 50 5.06 -3.46 -18.79
C ALA A 50 5.31 -2.49 -17.62
N ALA A 51 4.37 -2.32 -16.69
CA ALA A 51 4.54 -1.39 -15.57
C ALA A 51 5.58 -1.85 -14.54
N SER A 52 5.63 -3.16 -14.21
CA SER A 52 6.51 -3.71 -13.16
C SER A 52 8.00 -3.32 -13.31
N PRO A 53 8.65 -3.50 -14.48
CA PRO A 53 10.05 -3.10 -14.64
C PRO A 53 10.24 -1.60 -14.50
N LEU A 54 9.28 -0.78 -14.94
CA LEU A 54 9.34 0.67 -14.76
C LEU A 54 9.23 1.08 -13.29
N MET A 55 8.38 0.41 -12.50
CA MET A 55 8.23 0.69 -11.07
C MET A 55 9.52 0.44 -10.26
N SER A 56 10.49 -0.32 -10.78
CA SER A 56 11.82 -0.46 -10.16
C SER A 56 12.72 0.77 -10.35
N LYS A 57 12.47 1.55 -11.41
CA LYS A 57 13.21 2.78 -11.74
C LYS A 57 12.58 4.02 -11.12
N ILE A 58 11.29 3.94 -10.79
CA ILE A 58 10.49 5.07 -10.31
C ILE A 58 10.55 5.14 -8.79
N HIS A 59 10.81 6.33 -8.28
CA HIS A 59 10.89 6.60 -6.84
C HIS A 59 9.70 7.43 -6.34
N THR A 60 8.82 7.85 -7.24
CA THR A 60 7.66 8.70 -6.97
C THR A 60 6.61 7.94 -6.12
N PRO A 61 6.40 8.31 -4.83
CA PRO A 61 5.52 7.54 -3.95
C PRO A 61 4.06 7.51 -4.43
N LYS A 62 3.57 8.61 -5.02
CA LYS A 62 2.22 8.69 -5.58
C LYS A 62 1.98 7.65 -6.67
N LEU A 63 2.99 7.32 -7.47
CA LEU A 63 2.85 6.34 -8.53
C LEU A 63 2.89 4.91 -7.98
N HIS A 64 3.72 4.65 -6.97
CA HIS A 64 3.67 3.39 -6.21
C HIS A 64 2.30 3.16 -5.58
N LEU A 65 1.66 4.22 -5.06
CA LEU A 65 0.31 4.13 -4.51
C LEU A 65 -0.74 3.77 -5.57
N LEU A 66 -0.66 4.38 -6.76
CA LEU A 66 -1.54 4.05 -7.89
C LEU A 66 -1.34 2.59 -8.34
N TYR A 67 -0.08 2.17 -8.43
CA TYR A 67 0.28 0.79 -8.77
C TYR A 67 -0.25 -0.22 -7.75
N ALA A 68 -0.09 0.07 -6.45
CA ALA A 68 -0.57 -0.76 -5.35
C ALA A 68 -2.08 -0.97 -5.41
N LYS A 69 -2.85 0.13 -5.56
CA LYS A 69 -4.31 0.08 -5.68
C LYS A 69 -4.77 -0.72 -6.90
N ALA A 70 -4.09 -0.54 -8.04
CA ALA A 70 -4.40 -1.29 -9.25
C ALA A 70 -4.13 -2.79 -9.07
N LYS A 71 -2.99 -3.17 -8.47
CA LYS A 71 -2.66 -4.57 -8.15
C LYS A 71 -3.65 -5.18 -7.15
N GLU A 72 -4.01 -4.45 -6.10
CA GLU A 72 -5.01 -4.89 -5.13
C GLU A 72 -6.37 -5.15 -5.79
N SER A 73 -6.83 -4.25 -6.67
CA SER A 73 -8.10 -4.43 -7.42
C SER A 73 -8.10 -5.66 -8.35
N CYS A 74 -6.91 -6.18 -8.68
CA CYS A 74 -6.74 -7.39 -9.49
C CYS A 74 -6.48 -8.64 -8.64
N GLY A 75 -6.54 -8.55 -7.31
CA GLY A 75 -6.29 -9.65 -6.38
C GLY A 75 -4.81 -9.99 -6.17
N ALA A 76 -3.88 -9.22 -6.73
CA ALA A 76 -2.44 -9.40 -6.57
C ALA A 76 -1.96 -8.74 -5.26
N PHE A 77 -2.45 -9.26 -4.13
CA PHE A 77 -2.30 -8.64 -2.81
C PHE A 77 -0.84 -8.56 -2.33
N ARG A 78 -0.01 -9.57 -2.65
CA ARG A 78 1.40 -9.59 -2.23
C ARG A 78 2.19 -8.48 -2.90
N GLU A 79 2.03 -8.32 -4.20
CA GLU A 79 2.66 -7.24 -4.97
C GLU A 79 2.09 -5.87 -4.60
N ALA A 80 0.78 -5.81 -4.29
CA ALA A 80 0.15 -4.58 -3.79
C ALA A 80 0.80 -4.12 -2.47
N VAL A 81 1.04 -5.03 -1.52
CA VAL A 81 1.72 -4.71 -0.26
C VAL A 81 3.11 -4.14 -0.48
N VAL A 82 3.93 -4.77 -1.34
CA VAL A 82 5.28 -4.25 -1.66
C VAL A 82 5.21 -2.84 -2.26
N ALA A 83 4.21 -2.58 -3.11
CA ALA A 83 3.99 -1.26 -3.68
C ALA A 83 3.48 -0.25 -2.63
N TYR A 84 2.61 -0.64 -1.71
CA TYR A 84 2.17 0.20 -0.59
C TYR A 84 3.33 0.57 0.35
N GLU A 85 4.24 -0.36 0.64
CA GLU A 85 5.46 -0.09 1.41
C GLU A 85 6.34 0.96 0.73
N ARG A 86 6.53 0.85 -0.60
CA ARG A 86 7.26 1.87 -1.38
C ARG A 86 6.54 3.21 -1.42
N ALA A 87 5.21 3.20 -1.40
CA ALA A 87 4.40 4.41 -1.29
C ALA A 87 4.39 5.02 0.12
N ARG A 88 4.93 4.32 1.13
CA ARG A 88 4.83 4.63 2.56
C ARG A 88 3.39 4.68 3.09
N ASP A 89 2.48 3.96 2.44
CA ASP A 89 1.09 3.79 2.88
C ASP A 89 0.98 2.55 3.77
N LEU A 90 1.45 2.70 5.01
CA LEU A 90 1.54 1.61 5.97
C LEU A 90 0.17 1.15 6.47
N ASP A 91 -0.82 2.04 6.50
CA ASP A 91 -2.20 1.68 6.86
C ASP A 91 -2.79 0.67 5.88
N SER A 92 -2.56 0.87 4.57
CA SER A 92 -2.93 -0.10 3.55
C SER A 92 -2.15 -1.42 3.68
N VAL A 93 -0.87 -1.39 4.07
CA VAL A 93 -0.08 -2.61 4.33
C VAL A 93 -0.70 -3.42 5.47
N VAL A 94 -1.01 -2.78 6.60
CA VAL A 94 -1.65 -3.44 7.75
C VAL A 94 -3.00 -4.02 7.36
N ARG A 95 -3.84 -3.25 6.67
CA ARG A 95 -5.17 -3.69 6.21
C ARG A 95 -5.10 -4.91 5.31
N VAL A 96 -4.32 -4.84 4.23
CA VAL A 96 -4.21 -5.94 3.25
C VAL A 96 -3.60 -7.18 3.88
N SER A 97 -2.63 -7.02 4.79
CA SER A 97 -2.01 -8.14 5.51
C SER A 97 -3.02 -8.88 6.40
N LEU A 98 -3.87 -8.15 7.12
CA LEU A 98 -4.89 -8.72 8.01
C LEU A 98 -6.08 -9.32 7.26
N GLU A 99 -6.59 -8.63 6.25
CA GLU A 99 -7.89 -8.94 5.64
C GLU A 99 -7.78 -9.82 4.38
N CYS A 100 -6.69 -9.70 3.63
CA CYS A 100 -6.56 -10.37 2.32
C CYS A 100 -5.50 -11.47 2.31
N LEU A 101 -4.36 -11.25 2.98
CA LEU A 101 -3.25 -12.21 3.01
C LEU A 101 -3.32 -13.17 4.20
N ASN A 102 -4.12 -12.87 5.21
CA ASN A 102 -4.18 -13.61 6.48
C ASN A 102 -2.78 -13.76 7.12
N GLU A 103 -2.00 -12.67 7.12
CA GLU A 103 -0.65 -12.57 7.68
C GLU A 103 -0.66 -11.63 8.92
N PRO A 104 -1.36 -11.98 10.02
CA PRO A 104 -1.51 -11.10 11.17
C PRO A 104 -0.19 -10.78 11.87
N GLN A 105 0.75 -11.72 11.92
CA GLN A 105 2.05 -11.52 12.57
C GLN A 105 2.84 -10.38 11.93
N ARG A 106 2.80 -10.26 10.60
CA ARG A 106 3.45 -9.17 9.87
C ARG A 106 2.81 -7.81 10.22
N ALA A 107 1.47 -7.77 10.25
CA ALA A 107 0.74 -6.57 10.62
C ALA A 107 1.04 -6.13 12.06
N PHE A 108 1.11 -7.08 13.00
CA PHE A 108 1.40 -6.83 14.41
C PHE A 108 2.80 -6.25 14.59
N GLN A 109 3.80 -6.87 13.96
CA GLN A 109 5.17 -6.40 13.98
C GLN A 109 5.27 -4.98 13.42
N LEU A 110 4.68 -4.74 12.24
CA LEU A 110 4.72 -3.43 11.60
C LEU A 110 4.11 -2.33 12.49
N VAL A 111 2.96 -2.60 13.11
CA VAL A 111 2.30 -1.65 14.03
C VAL A 111 3.15 -1.39 15.27
N ARG A 112 3.77 -2.41 15.86
CA ARG A 112 4.65 -2.24 17.03
C ARG A 112 5.88 -1.38 16.70
N GLU A 113 6.46 -1.58 15.52
CA GLU A 113 7.63 -0.83 15.06
C GLU A 113 7.28 0.63 14.71
N THR A 114 6.14 0.85 14.06
CA THR A 114 5.76 2.16 13.50
C THR A 114 4.91 3.00 14.44
N ARG A 115 4.26 2.36 15.43
CA ARG A 115 3.32 2.98 16.38
C ARG A 115 2.20 3.77 15.71
N LEU A 116 1.71 3.28 14.57
CA LEU A 116 0.58 3.90 13.86
C LEU A 116 -0.70 3.71 14.66
N ALA A 117 -1.34 4.81 15.07
CA ALA A 117 -2.57 4.77 15.86
C ALA A 117 -3.72 4.05 15.11
N ASP A 118 -3.92 4.36 13.82
CA ASP A 118 -4.94 3.73 12.99
C ASP A 118 -4.66 2.24 12.75
N GLY A 119 -3.40 1.90 12.46
CA GLY A 119 -2.94 0.51 12.33
C GLY A 119 -3.16 -0.28 13.63
N ALA A 120 -2.84 0.32 14.79
CA ALA A 120 -3.01 -0.28 16.10
C ALA A 120 -4.50 -0.53 16.42
N ARG A 121 -5.39 0.42 16.14
CA ARG A 121 -6.85 0.19 16.25
C ARG A 121 -7.32 -0.98 15.39
N ARG A 122 -6.88 -1.05 14.14
CA ARG A 122 -7.27 -2.14 13.23
C ARG A 122 -6.78 -3.51 13.72
N VAL A 123 -5.56 -3.57 14.23
CA VAL A 123 -5.02 -4.79 14.82
C VAL A 123 -5.77 -5.17 16.09
N ALA A 124 -6.10 -4.21 16.96
CA ALA A 124 -6.89 -4.48 18.16
C ALA A 124 -8.27 -5.06 17.81
N GLU A 125 -8.98 -4.50 16.82
CA GLU A 125 -10.25 -5.04 16.34
C GLU A 125 -10.10 -6.45 15.75
N TYR A 126 -8.99 -6.74 15.07
CA TYR A 126 -8.70 -8.09 14.61
C TYR A 126 -8.53 -9.04 15.80
N CYS A 127 -7.71 -8.68 16.80
CA CYS A 127 -7.51 -9.48 18.01
C CYS A 127 -8.83 -9.74 18.76
N ARG A 128 -9.70 -8.72 18.91
CA ARG A 128 -11.04 -8.86 19.51
C ARG A 128 -11.89 -9.88 18.76
N ARG A 129 -11.92 -9.84 17.44
CA ARG A 129 -12.69 -10.79 16.61
C ARG A 129 -12.16 -12.23 16.72
N GLN A 130 -10.86 -12.40 16.95
CA GLN A 130 -10.24 -13.70 17.17
C GLN A 130 -10.34 -14.18 18.63
N GLY A 131 -10.94 -13.39 19.53
CA GLY A 131 -11.00 -13.70 20.97
C GLY A 131 -9.69 -13.50 21.72
N ASN A 132 -8.68 -12.89 21.10
CA ASN A 132 -7.42 -12.53 21.75
C ASN A 132 -7.57 -11.21 22.50
N VAL A 133 -8.11 -11.26 23.71
CA VAL A 133 -8.34 -10.08 24.56
C VAL A 133 -7.02 -9.42 25.00
N PRO A 134 -5.99 -10.15 25.47
CA PRO A 134 -4.72 -9.52 25.86
C PRO A 134 -4.05 -8.75 24.71
N GLY A 135 -4.03 -9.34 23.50
CA GLY A 135 -3.51 -8.65 22.33
C GLY A 135 -4.34 -7.42 21.96
N ALA A 136 -5.67 -7.48 22.10
CA ALA A 136 -6.51 -6.32 21.85
C ALA A 136 -6.21 -5.15 22.81
N ILE A 137 -6.00 -5.43 24.09
CA ILE A 137 -5.63 -4.41 25.11
C ILE A 137 -4.28 -3.79 24.76
N GLU A 138 -3.25 -4.61 24.49
CA GLU A 138 -1.92 -4.13 24.08
C GLU A 138 -2.01 -3.16 22.90
N PHE A 139 -2.73 -3.52 21.84
CA PHE A 139 -2.84 -2.68 20.64
C PHE A 139 -3.73 -1.45 20.85
N LEU A 140 -4.71 -1.48 21.77
CA LEU A 140 -5.48 -0.27 22.14
C LEU A 140 -4.62 0.73 22.93
N LEU A 141 -3.75 0.25 23.82
CA LEU A 141 -2.77 1.07 24.52
C LEU A 141 -1.78 1.71 23.52
N LEU A 142 -1.27 0.93 22.56
CA LEU A 142 -0.46 1.45 21.46
C LEU A 142 -1.19 2.50 20.60
N ALA A 143 -2.51 2.39 20.48
CA ALA A 143 -3.35 3.37 19.78
C ALA A 143 -3.70 4.61 20.61
N GLN A 144 -3.16 4.75 21.83
CA GLN A 144 -3.51 5.82 22.79
C GLN A 144 -5.01 5.85 23.15
N SER A 145 -5.67 4.69 23.10
CA SER A 145 -7.08 4.52 23.41
C SER A 145 -7.25 3.83 24.76
N GLU A 146 -6.76 4.48 25.82
CA GLU A 146 -6.71 3.93 27.19
C GLU A 146 -8.11 3.60 27.74
N GLU A 147 -9.11 4.44 27.45
CA GLU A 147 -10.49 4.20 27.89
C GLU A 147 -11.06 2.90 27.30
N ASP A 148 -10.82 2.66 26.01
CA ASP A 148 -11.26 1.43 25.34
C ASP A 148 -10.48 0.20 25.86
N ALA A 149 -9.18 0.35 26.12
CA ALA A 149 -8.35 -0.70 26.70
C ALA A 149 -8.82 -1.07 28.12
N PHE A 150 -9.09 -0.07 28.96
CA PHE A 150 -9.59 -0.25 30.32
C PHE A 150 -10.96 -0.93 30.33
N ASN A 151 -11.90 -0.42 29.55
CA ASN A 151 -13.25 -1.00 29.44
C ASN A 151 -13.21 -2.46 28.96
N LEU A 152 -12.25 -2.80 28.09
CA LEU A 152 -12.08 -4.17 27.61
C LEU A 152 -11.46 -5.07 28.68
N ALA A 153 -10.45 -4.59 29.41
CA ALA A 153 -9.80 -5.31 30.50
C ALA A 153 -10.77 -5.59 31.65
N GLU A 154 -11.55 -4.59 32.07
CA GLU A 154 -12.53 -4.70 33.17
C GLU A 154 -13.61 -5.74 32.85
N ARG A 155 -14.11 -5.76 31.61
CA ARG A 155 -15.18 -6.69 31.19
C ARG A 155 -14.74 -8.15 31.09
N HIS A 156 -13.44 -8.38 30.90
CA HIS A 156 -12.89 -9.71 30.67
C HIS A 156 -12.02 -10.23 31.83
N ASP A 157 -11.94 -9.50 32.95
CA ASP A 157 -11.10 -9.82 34.12
C ASP A 157 -9.60 -9.92 33.78
N GLU A 158 -9.15 -9.10 32.82
CA GLU A 158 -7.78 -9.10 32.26
C GLU A 158 -7.00 -7.84 32.69
N MET A 159 -7.32 -7.28 33.88
CA MET A 159 -6.70 -6.04 34.38
C MET A 159 -5.17 -6.13 34.51
N ASP A 160 -4.64 -7.31 34.83
CA ASP A 160 -3.19 -7.56 34.88
C ASP A 160 -2.49 -7.25 33.54
N THR A 161 -3.17 -7.45 32.41
CA THR A 161 -2.63 -7.16 31.07
C THR A 161 -2.66 -5.68 30.73
N PHE A 162 -3.60 -4.93 31.29
CA PHE A 162 -3.69 -3.48 31.15
C PHE A 162 -2.60 -2.78 31.99
N GLU A 163 -2.32 -3.28 33.19
CA GLU A 163 -1.26 -2.72 34.07
C GLU A 163 0.17 -2.97 33.55
N ALA A 164 0.34 -3.98 32.68
CA ALA A 164 1.63 -4.36 32.13
C ALA A 164 2.00 -3.67 30.80
N GLY A 165 1.04 -3.00 30.14
CA GLY A 165 1.22 -2.33 28.85
C GLY A 165 1.66 -0.87 28.97
#